data_AF-A0AAW4YCI4-F1
#
_entry.id   AF-A0AAW4YCI4-F1
#
_cell.length_a   1.000
_cell.length_b   1.000
_cell.length_c   1.000
_cell.angle_alpha   90.00
_cell.angle_beta   90.00
_cell.angle_gamma   90.00
#
_symmetry.space_group_name_H-M   'P 1'
#
loop_
_entity.id
_entity.type
_entity.pdbx_description
1 polymer ?
#
loop_
_entity_poly.entity_id
_entity_poly.type
_entity_poly.pdbx_seq_one_letter_code
_entity_poly.pdbx_strand_id
1 'polypeptide(L)'
;TLNNQGKAFAEACKKHNINEIYLIAHAFLESGYGTSNFANGKDGVYNYFGIGAYDNNPNYAMTFARNKGWTSPAKAIMGGASFVRKDYINKGQNTLYRIRWNPKNPATHQYATAIEWCQHQASTIAKLYKQIGLKGIYFTRDKYK
;
A
#
# COMPACT_ATOMS: atom_id res chain seq x y z
N THR A 1 -5.09 -9.65 -10.17
CA THR A 1 -3.70 -10.15 -10.38
C THR A 1 -2.74 -9.00 -10.58
N LEU A 2 -1.54 -9.07 -9.98
CA LEU A 2 -0.48 -8.07 -10.11
C LEU A 2 0.52 -8.38 -11.24
N ASN A 3 0.40 -9.56 -11.85
CA ASN A 3 1.28 -9.94 -12.96
C ASN A 3 1.13 -8.94 -14.13
N ASN A 4 2.24 -8.64 -14.81
CA ASN A 4 2.34 -7.68 -15.91
C ASN A 4 1.91 -6.24 -15.59
N GLN A 5 1.83 -5.85 -14.31
CA GLN A 5 1.44 -4.49 -13.91
C GLN A 5 2.61 -3.55 -13.59
N GLY A 6 3.85 -3.94 -13.92
CA GLY A 6 5.05 -3.12 -13.62
C GLY A 6 4.96 -1.70 -14.18
N LYS A 7 4.43 -1.53 -15.40
CA LYS A 7 4.20 -0.21 -16.00
C LYS A 7 3.21 0.63 -15.19
N ALA A 8 2.11 0.04 -14.72
CA ALA A 8 1.12 0.75 -13.92
C ALA A 8 1.70 1.21 -12.58
N PHE A 9 2.54 0.39 -11.93
CA PHE A 9 3.26 0.79 -10.72
C PHE A 9 4.23 1.94 -11.00
N ALA A 10 5.05 1.85 -12.04
CA ALA A 10 5.99 2.90 -12.40
C ALA A 10 5.29 4.24 -12.68
N GLU A 11 4.20 4.23 -13.44
CA GLU A 11 3.40 5.43 -13.73
C GLU A 11 2.77 6.01 -12.47
N ALA A 12 2.18 5.17 -11.61
CA ALA A 12 1.54 5.60 -10.38
C ALA A 12 2.56 6.20 -9.39
N CYS A 13 3.72 5.55 -9.24
CA CYS A 13 4.80 6.02 -8.37
C CYS A 13 5.38 7.35 -8.84
N LYS A 14 5.66 7.47 -10.16
CA LYS A 14 6.11 8.72 -10.77
C LYS A 14 5.09 9.85 -10.55
N LYS A 15 3.81 9.58 -10.82
CA LYS A 15 2.74 10.59 -10.68
C LYS A 15 2.55 11.06 -9.23
N HIS A 16 2.61 10.13 -8.28
CA HIS A 16 2.32 10.42 -6.88
C HIS A 16 3.57 10.63 -6.02
N ASN A 17 4.76 10.62 -6.63
CA ASN A 17 6.05 10.73 -5.93
C ASN A 17 6.13 9.75 -4.74
N ILE A 18 6.05 8.46 -5.07
CA ILE A 18 6.12 7.34 -4.11
C ILE A 18 7.26 6.44 -4.53
N ASN A 19 8.01 5.90 -3.56
CA ASN A 19 9.01 4.87 -3.84
C ASN A 19 8.36 3.59 -4.42
N GLU A 20 8.84 3.15 -5.58
CA GLU A 20 8.30 2.03 -6.34
C GLU A 20 8.35 0.71 -5.56
N ILE A 21 9.48 0.43 -4.91
CA ILE A 21 9.68 -0.81 -4.15
C ILE A 21 8.72 -0.87 -2.97
N TYR A 22 8.50 0.26 -2.29
CA TYR A 22 7.52 0.37 -1.23
C TYR A 22 6.10 0.12 -1.75
N LEU A 23 5.67 0.79 -2.83
CA LEU A 23 4.29 0.63 -3.31
C LEU A 23 4.01 -0.80 -3.79
N ILE A 24 4.99 -1.45 -4.44
CA ILE A 24 4.90 -2.85 -4.86
C ILE A 24 4.83 -3.79 -3.65
N ALA A 25 5.73 -3.63 -2.67
CA ALA A 25 5.72 -4.44 -1.45
C ALA A 25 4.40 -4.29 -0.68
N HIS A 26 3.89 -3.05 -0.62
CA HIS A 26 2.62 -2.73 0.01
C HIS A 26 1.49 -3.50 -0.67
N ALA A 27 1.39 -3.40 -2.00
CA ALA A 27 0.37 -4.15 -2.74
C ALA A 27 0.51 -5.66 -2.55
N PHE A 28 1.74 -6.22 -2.51
CA PHE A 28 1.94 -7.65 -2.27
C PHE A 28 1.38 -8.10 -0.93
N LEU A 29 1.70 -7.40 0.16
CA LEU A 29 1.24 -7.78 1.49
C LEU A 29 -0.28 -7.69 1.60
N GLU A 30 -0.86 -6.55 1.20
CA GLU A 30 -2.30 -6.27 1.40
C GLU A 30 -3.23 -7.08 0.49
N SER A 31 -2.71 -7.60 -0.62
CA SER A 31 -3.50 -8.37 -1.58
C SER A 31 -3.18 -9.86 -1.61
N GLY A 32 -2.31 -10.35 -0.72
CA GLY A 32 -1.79 -11.72 -0.79
C GLY A 32 -1.19 -11.99 -2.17
N TYR A 33 -0.27 -11.13 -2.62
CA TYR A 33 0.34 -11.18 -3.96
C TYR A 33 -0.68 -11.12 -5.11
N GLY A 34 -1.78 -10.39 -4.92
CA GLY A 34 -2.82 -10.16 -5.93
C GLY A 34 -3.83 -11.28 -6.06
N THR A 35 -3.89 -12.20 -5.09
CA THR A 35 -4.75 -13.39 -5.09
C THR A 35 -5.94 -13.28 -4.13
N SER A 36 -5.93 -12.30 -3.22
CA SER A 36 -7.00 -12.12 -2.24
C SER A 36 -8.37 -11.90 -2.89
N ASN A 37 -9.43 -12.13 -2.12
CA ASN A 37 -10.82 -11.95 -2.56
C ASN A 37 -11.10 -10.55 -3.14
N PHE A 38 -10.39 -9.52 -2.66
CA PHE A 38 -10.56 -8.14 -3.09
C PHE A 38 -9.66 -7.75 -4.28
N ALA A 39 -8.66 -8.58 -4.59
CA ALA A 39 -7.63 -8.28 -5.58
C ALA A 39 -7.70 -9.14 -6.84
N ASN A 40 -8.45 -10.25 -6.80
CA ASN A 40 -8.52 -11.20 -7.91
C ASN A 40 -9.39 -10.70 -9.09
N GLY A 41 -10.31 -9.75 -8.86
CA GLY A 41 -11.15 -9.14 -9.89
C GLY A 41 -12.49 -9.85 -10.13
N LYS A 42 -12.85 -10.87 -9.35
CA LYS A 42 -14.10 -11.64 -9.51
C LYS A 42 -15.36 -10.75 -9.49
N ASP A 43 -15.31 -9.63 -8.78
CA ASP A 43 -16.40 -8.68 -8.60
C ASP A 43 -16.41 -7.55 -9.67
N GLY A 44 -15.58 -7.69 -10.72
CA GLY A 44 -15.42 -6.69 -11.80
C GLY A 44 -14.58 -5.46 -11.41
N VAL A 45 -14.03 -5.45 -10.20
CA VAL A 45 -13.20 -4.38 -9.64
C VAL A 45 -12.02 -4.95 -8.87
N TYR A 46 -11.00 -4.13 -8.62
CA TYR A 46 -9.75 -4.54 -7.97
C TYR A 46 -9.42 -3.62 -6.80
N ASN A 47 -8.95 -4.18 -5.69
CA ASN A 47 -8.40 -3.44 -4.56
C ASN A 47 -7.15 -4.15 -4.02
N TYR A 48 -5.98 -3.57 -4.29
CA TYR A 48 -4.69 -4.16 -3.92
C TYR A 48 -4.14 -3.70 -2.58
N PHE A 49 -4.82 -2.80 -1.90
CA PHE A 49 -4.30 -2.08 -0.73
C PHE A 49 -5.23 -2.21 0.49
N GLY A 50 -6.25 -3.08 0.42
CA GLY A 50 -7.21 -3.28 1.52
C GLY A 50 -8.06 -2.05 1.84
N ILE A 51 -8.18 -1.09 0.92
CA ILE A 51 -8.79 0.22 1.21
C ILE A 51 -10.30 0.07 1.38
N GLY A 52 -10.83 0.50 2.53
CA GLY A 52 -12.25 0.37 2.84
C GLY A 52 -12.65 -1.02 3.31
N ALA A 53 -11.71 -1.90 3.67
CA ALA A 53 -12.02 -3.09 4.43
C ALA A 53 -12.09 -2.73 5.93
N TYR A 54 -13.24 -2.93 6.55
CA TYR A 54 -13.44 -2.73 7.99
C TYR A 54 -13.67 -4.07 8.68
N ASP A 55 -13.27 -4.21 9.94
CA ASP A 55 -13.40 -5.49 10.68
C ASP A 55 -14.84 -6.02 10.70
N ASN A 56 -15.83 -5.14 10.86
CA ASN A 56 -17.25 -5.49 10.88
C ASN A 56 -17.91 -5.51 9.48
N ASN A 57 -17.22 -5.02 8.44
CA ASN A 57 -17.72 -5.02 7.06
C ASN A 57 -16.56 -4.99 6.04
N PRO A 58 -15.83 -6.11 5.90
CA PRO A 58 -14.66 -6.16 5.03
C PRO A 58 -15.04 -6.03 3.54
N ASN A 59 -16.25 -6.44 3.17
CA ASN A 59 -16.76 -6.37 1.79
C ASN A 59 -17.02 -4.93 1.31
N TYR A 60 -17.06 -3.93 2.20
CA TYR A 60 -17.12 -2.53 1.79
C TYR A 60 -15.95 -2.13 0.89
N ALA A 61 -14.82 -2.84 0.96
CA ALA A 61 -13.67 -2.65 0.06
C ALA A 61 -14.06 -2.74 -1.44
N MET A 62 -15.02 -3.59 -1.79
CA MET A 62 -15.50 -3.76 -3.18
C MET A 62 -16.49 -2.66 -3.57
N THR A 63 -17.36 -2.24 -2.65
CA THR A 63 -18.20 -1.06 -2.85
C THR A 63 -17.34 0.19 -3.05
N PHE A 64 -16.30 0.37 -2.24
CA PHE A 64 -15.34 1.45 -2.38
C PHE A 64 -14.65 1.41 -3.75
N ALA A 65 -14.10 0.25 -4.15
CA ALA A 65 -13.42 0.08 -5.43
C ALA A 65 -14.35 0.38 -6.63
N ARG A 66 -15.62 -0.05 -6.55
CA ARG A 66 -16.65 0.24 -7.56
C ARG A 66 -16.95 1.72 -7.66
N ASN A 67 -17.15 2.40 -6.54
CA ASN A 67 -17.40 3.84 -6.50
C ASN A 67 -16.20 4.66 -7.00
N LYS A 68 -14.98 4.12 -6.87
CA LYS A 68 -13.76 4.72 -7.42
C LYS A 68 -13.49 4.34 -8.89
N GLY A 69 -14.31 3.48 -9.49
CA GLY A 69 -14.14 3.02 -10.87
C GLY A 69 -12.87 2.20 -11.09
N TRP A 70 -12.44 1.43 -10.08
CA TRP A 70 -11.24 0.56 -10.14
C TRP A 70 -11.51 -0.72 -10.93
N THR A 71 -11.97 -0.58 -12.18
CA THR A 71 -12.40 -1.66 -13.07
C THR A 71 -11.25 -2.35 -13.82
N SER A 72 -10.00 -1.98 -13.54
CA SER A 72 -8.82 -2.66 -14.07
C SER A 72 -7.68 -2.64 -13.05
N PRO A 73 -6.71 -3.56 -13.14
CA PRO A 73 -5.56 -3.57 -12.24
C PRO A 73 -4.81 -2.23 -12.23
N ALA A 74 -4.57 -1.63 -13.39
CA ALA A 74 -3.88 -0.35 -13.52
C ALA A 74 -4.63 0.79 -12.82
N LYS A 75 -5.97 0.84 -12.94
CA LYS A 75 -6.79 1.85 -12.24
C LYS A 75 -6.74 1.67 -10.72
N ALA A 76 -6.78 0.43 -10.23
CA ALA A 76 -6.66 0.15 -8.81
C ALA A 76 -5.28 0.50 -8.25
N ILE A 77 -4.20 0.24 -9.00
CA ILE A 77 -2.83 0.62 -8.62
C ILE A 77 -2.68 2.14 -8.56
N MET A 78 -3.14 2.86 -9.59
CA MET A 78 -3.13 4.32 -9.63
C MET A 78 -3.96 4.93 -8.48
N GLY A 79 -5.16 4.40 -8.23
CA GLY A 79 -6.04 4.84 -7.16
C GLY A 79 -5.46 4.57 -5.76
N GLY A 80 -4.89 3.39 -5.55
CA GLY A 80 -4.21 3.02 -4.31
C GLY A 80 -2.97 3.88 -4.05
N ALA A 81 -2.15 4.14 -5.06
CA ALA A 81 -1.04 5.08 -4.97
C ALA A 81 -1.52 6.48 -4.57
N SER A 82 -2.59 6.98 -5.20
CA SER A 82 -3.18 8.27 -4.84
C SER A 82 -3.65 8.30 -3.39
N PHE A 83 -4.26 7.23 -2.89
CA PHE A 83 -4.68 7.11 -1.49
C PHE A 83 -3.47 7.12 -0.55
N VAL A 84 -2.47 6.26 -0.78
CA VAL A 84 -1.25 6.21 0.04
C VAL A 84 -0.56 7.58 0.08
N ARG A 85 -0.44 8.26 -1.06
CA ARG A 85 0.17 9.59 -1.11
C ARG A 85 -0.65 10.63 -0.35
N LYS A 86 -1.94 10.75 -0.64
CA LYS A 86 -2.81 11.80 -0.08
C LYS A 86 -3.06 11.58 1.40
N ASP A 87 -3.39 10.36 1.78
CA ASP A 87 -3.87 10.07 3.13
C ASP A 87 -2.74 9.81 4.11
N TYR A 88 -1.57 9.34 3.68
CA TYR A 88 -0.46 9.05 4.60
C TYR A 88 0.75 9.94 4.38
N ILE A 89 1.39 9.84 3.21
CA ILE A 89 2.69 10.50 2.98
C ILE A 89 2.56 12.02 3.12
N ASN A 90 1.54 12.63 2.51
CA ASN A 90 1.28 14.07 2.61
C ASN A 90 0.86 14.52 4.03
N LYS A 91 0.39 13.60 4.89
CA LYS A 91 0.08 13.89 6.30
C LYS A 91 1.29 13.71 7.24
N GLY A 92 2.48 13.47 6.68
CA GLY A 92 3.72 13.28 7.44
C GLY A 92 3.97 11.83 7.84
N GLN A 93 3.11 10.88 7.44
CA GLN A 93 3.32 9.45 7.64
C GLN A 93 4.08 8.87 6.44
N ASN A 94 5.36 9.21 6.33
CA ASN A 94 6.22 8.93 5.16
C ASN A 94 7.17 7.73 5.32
N THR A 95 7.10 7.00 6.44
CA THR A 95 7.82 5.75 6.67
C THR A 95 6.83 4.67 7.09
N LEU A 96 7.17 3.39 6.91
CA LEU A 96 6.35 2.28 7.42
C LEU A 96 5.99 2.48 8.90
N TYR A 97 6.98 2.89 9.71
CA TYR A 97 6.79 3.17 11.13
C TYR A 97 5.71 4.23 11.37
N ARG A 98 5.80 5.37 10.67
CA ARG A 98 4.83 6.45 10.84
C ARG A 98 3.46 6.10 10.28
N ILE A 99 3.40 5.33 9.19
CA ILE A 99 2.15 4.80 8.61
C ILE A 99 1.43 3.89 9.60
N ARG A 100 2.17 3.02 10.29
CA ARG A 100 1.61 2.08 11.26
C ARG A 100 1.29 2.71 12.59
N TRP A 101 2.16 3.56 13.14
CA TRP A 101 2.09 3.97 14.55
C TRP A 101 1.69 5.42 14.76
N ASN A 102 1.84 6.26 13.74
CA ASN A 102 1.59 7.71 13.81
C ASN A 102 2.19 8.37 15.07
N PRO A 103 3.53 8.43 15.21
CA PRO A 103 4.17 8.93 16.43
C PRO A 103 3.86 10.40 16.73
N LYS A 104 3.41 11.18 15.73
CA LYS A 104 2.98 12.57 15.92
C LYS A 104 1.67 12.65 16.71
N ASN A 105 0.74 11.72 16.49
CA ASN A 105 -0.54 11.59 17.20
C ASN A 105 -0.81 10.10 17.47
N PRO A 106 -0.19 9.50 18.50
CA PRO A 106 -0.23 8.06 18.74
C PRO A 106 -1.64 7.49 18.78
N ALA A 107 -1.79 6.23 18.34
CA ALA A 107 -3.05 5.51 18.27
C ALA A 107 -4.13 6.11 17.34
N THR A 108 -3.79 7.11 16.52
CA THR A 108 -4.70 7.66 15.51
C THR A 108 -4.21 7.39 14.10
N HIS A 109 -5.13 7.29 13.13
CA HIS A 109 -4.82 7.22 11.69
C HIS A 109 -3.72 6.18 11.34
N GLN A 110 -3.88 4.97 11.89
CA GLN A 110 -3.00 3.83 11.66
C GLN A 110 -3.49 3.02 10.45
N TYR A 111 -2.58 2.59 9.59
CA TYR A 111 -2.94 1.84 8.38
C TYR A 111 -3.47 0.44 8.67
N ALA A 112 -2.90 -0.23 9.66
CA ALA A 112 -3.18 -1.63 9.97
C ALA A 112 -3.27 -1.85 11.48
N THR A 113 -4.02 -2.87 11.87
CA THR A 113 -4.18 -3.32 13.26
C THR A 113 -3.05 -4.29 13.68
N ALA A 114 -2.56 -5.14 12.77
CA ALA A 114 -1.47 -6.07 13.03
C ALA A 114 -0.19 -5.32 13.47
N ILE A 115 0.38 -5.69 14.61
CA ILE A 115 1.58 -5.04 15.17
C ILE A 115 2.83 -5.36 14.32
N GLU A 116 2.83 -6.51 13.65
CA GLU A 116 3.90 -7.03 12.80
C GLU A 116 3.89 -6.43 11.39
N TRP A 117 2.90 -5.60 11.04
CA TRP A 117 2.74 -5.04 9.70
C TRP A 117 4.03 -4.37 9.19
N CYS A 118 4.68 -3.56 10.03
CA CYS A 118 5.95 -2.92 9.70
C CYS A 118 7.05 -3.94 9.38
N GLN A 119 7.15 -5.02 10.15
CA GLN A 119 8.16 -6.05 9.98
C GLN A 119 7.95 -6.82 8.67
N HIS A 120 6.70 -7.16 8.34
CA HIS A 120 6.37 -7.83 7.08
C HIS A 120 6.68 -6.94 5.87
N GLN A 121 6.30 -5.66 5.92
CA GLN A 121 6.61 -4.71 4.85
C GLN A 121 8.12 -4.51 4.69
N ALA A 122 8.83 -4.27 5.79
CA ALA A 122 10.28 -4.05 5.76
C ALA A 122 11.04 -5.27 5.24
N SER A 123 10.62 -6.48 5.62
CA SER A 123 11.21 -7.73 5.13
C SER A 123 11.02 -7.89 3.62
N THR A 124 9.83 -7.58 3.11
CA THR A 124 9.53 -7.63 1.67
C THR A 124 10.34 -6.58 0.91
N ILE A 125 10.38 -5.33 1.39
CA ILE A 125 11.17 -4.26 0.78
C ILE A 125 12.67 -4.64 0.72
N ALA A 126 13.22 -5.15 1.82
CA ALA A 126 14.62 -5.56 1.88
C ALA A 126 14.94 -6.68 0.87
N LYS A 127 14.05 -7.67 0.73
CA LYS A 127 14.17 -8.74 -0.28
C LYS A 127 14.14 -8.19 -1.71
N LEU A 128 13.21 -7.28 -2.02
CA LEU A 128 13.10 -6.68 -3.35
C LEU A 128 14.33 -5.85 -3.71
N TYR A 129 14.83 -5.02 -2.79
CA TYR A 129 16.08 -4.27 -3.00
C TYR A 129 17.27 -5.20 -3.25
N LYS A 130 17.40 -6.26 -2.45
CA LYS A 130 18.46 -7.27 -2.64
C LYS A 130 18.38 -7.93 -4.02
N GLN A 131 17.18 -8.27 -4.48
CA GLN A 131 16.97 -8.94 -5.77
C GLN A 131 17.43 -8.09 -6.96
N ILE A 132 17.23 -6.78 -6.91
CA ILE A 132 17.63 -5.86 -7.99
C ILE A 132 19.04 -5.28 -7.80
N GLY A 133 19.77 -5.70 -6.77
CA GLY A 133 21.14 -5.23 -6.50
C GLY A 133 21.24 -3.76 -6.05
N LEU A 134 20.14 -3.17 -5.57
CA LEU A 134 20.11 -1.78 -5.10
C LEU A 134 19.96 -1.70 -3.58
N LYS A 135 20.15 -0.51 -3.02
CA LYS A 135 19.98 -0.22 -1.59
C LYS A 135 19.01 0.95 -1.42
N GLY A 136 18.34 0.99 -0.26
CA GLY A 136 17.58 2.17 0.14
C GLY A 136 18.52 3.37 0.33
N ILE A 137 18.03 4.57 0.00
CA ILE A 137 18.82 5.81 0.00
C ILE A 137 18.31 6.85 1.01
N TYR A 138 17.00 6.92 1.23
CA TYR A 138 16.38 7.90 2.13
C TYR A 138 15.77 7.17 3.32
N PHE A 139 16.25 7.50 4.52
CA PHE A 139 15.76 6.95 5.78
C PHE A 139 15.37 8.07 6.73
N THR A 140 14.33 7.83 7.52
CA THR A 140 13.95 8.70 8.64
C THR A 140 13.76 7.81 9.86
N ARG A 141 14.44 8.18 10.96
CA ARG A 141 14.35 7.47 12.24
C ARG A 141 13.72 8.39 13.27
N ASP A 142 12.56 8.00 13.78
CA ASP A 142 11.92 8.68 14.88
C ASP A 142 12.70 8.43 16.19
N LYS A 143 12.88 9.48 16.99
CA LYS A 143 13.50 9.41 18.33
C LYS A 143 12.45 9.84 19.33
N TYR A 144 12.27 9.03 20.37
CA TYR A 144 11.40 9.35 21.49
C TYR A 144 12.18 10.15 22.55
N LYS A 145 11.44 10.94 23.34
CA LYS A 145 11.99 11.67 24.48
C LYS A 145 12.33 10.72 25.62
#